data_AF-A0A7J4NZH3-F1
#
_entry.id   AF-A0A7J4NZH3-F1
#
_cell.length_a   1.000
_cell.length_b   1.000
_cell.length_c   1.000
_cell.angle_alpha   90.00
_cell.angle_beta   90.00
_cell.angle_gamma   90.00
#
_symmetry.space_group_name_H-M   'P 1'
#
loop_
_entity.id
_entity.type
_entity.pdbx_description
1 polymer ?
#
loop_
_entity_poly.entity_id
_entity_poly.type
_entity_poly.pdbx_seq_one_letter_code
_entity_poly.pdbx_strand_id
1 'polypeptide(L)'
;MEGMRDRGALTILGVKGEMIQVQSSDGIFAIAERLAKEGKSAIIMTDWDRKGGQLGRLLRNALTANAVPYDDVLRQRLAVIAKQDIKDVQSLPSLYSRLVQEVQARRL
;
A
#
# COMPACT_ATOMS: atom_id res chain seq x y z
N MET A 1 -2.05 -4.90 0.23
CA MET A 1 -1.08 -4.96 1.34
C MET A 1 -0.46 -6.34 1.40
N GLU A 2 0.75 -6.48 1.94
CA GLU A 2 1.43 -7.78 2.04
C GLU A 2 1.01 -8.52 3.31
N GLY A 3 0.93 -7.83 4.46
CA GLY A 3 0.58 -8.48 5.73
C GLY A 3 -0.09 -7.60 6.80
N MET A 4 -0.28 -8.19 7.98
CA MET A 4 -0.95 -7.56 9.13
C MET A 4 -0.25 -6.31 9.66
N ARG A 5 1.09 -6.26 9.59
CA ARG A 5 1.85 -5.09 10.04
C ARG A 5 1.57 -3.87 9.18
N ASP A 6 1.47 -4.04 7.87
CA ASP A 6 1.11 -2.94 6.97
C ASP A 6 -0.31 -2.44 7.24
N ARG A 7 -1.26 -3.37 7.50
CA ARG A 7 -2.62 -3.01 7.91
C ARG A 7 -2.60 -2.14 9.18
N GLY A 8 -1.83 -2.56 10.20
CA GLY A 8 -1.65 -1.78 11.42
C GLY A 8 -1.09 -0.39 11.15
N ALA A 9 -0.03 -0.29 10.34
CA ALA A 9 0.58 0.98 9.97
C ALA A 9 -0.38 1.93 9.25
N LEU A 10 -1.12 1.45 8.25
CA LEU A 10 -2.12 2.25 7.56
C LEU A 10 -3.28 2.67 8.49
N THR A 11 -3.68 1.80 9.42
CA THR A 11 -4.71 2.12 10.43
C THR A 11 -4.24 3.25 11.33
N ILE A 12 -2.98 3.22 11.80
CA ILE A 12 -2.38 4.28 12.61
C ILE A 12 -2.37 5.62 11.86
N LEU A 13 -2.13 5.58 10.54
CA LEU A 13 -2.17 6.76 9.68
C LEU A 13 -3.60 7.22 9.32
N GLY A 14 -4.63 6.56 9.85
CA GLY A 14 -6.02 6.94 9.63
C GLY A 14 -6.57 6.55 8.26
N VAL A 15 -5.92 5.62 7.54
CA VAL A 15 -6.44 5.11 6.27
C VAL A 15 -7.72 4.32 6.53
N LYS A 16 -8.77 4.70 5.80
CA LYS A 16 -10.11 4.08 5.89
C LYS A 16 -10.35 3.18 4.69
N GLY A 17 -11.32 2.27 4.83
CA GLY A 17 -11.74 1.35 3.79
C GLY A 17 -11.27 -0.09 4.05
N GLU A 18 -11.57 -0.97 3.10
CA GLU A 18 -11.22 -2.38 3.19
C GLU A 18 -9.73 -2.59 2.88
N MET A 19 -8.99 -3.11 3.86
CA MET A 19 -7.57 -3.48 3.69
C MET A 19 -7.43 -4.98 3.44
N ILE A 20 -7.09 -5.32 2.20
CA ILE A 20 -6.92 -6.70 1.74
C ILE A 20 -5.44 -7.08 1.80
N GLN A 21 -5.16 -8.21 2.47
CA GLN A 21 -3.84 -8.83 2.51
C GLN A 21 -3.75 -9.91 1.46
N VAL A 22 -2.72 -9.85 0.63
CA VAL A 22 -2.54 -10.84 -0.45
C VAL A 22 -2.15 -12.20 0.13
N GLN A 23 -1.28 -12.24 1.14
CA GLN A 23 -0.76 -13.50 1.71
C GLN A 23 -1.82 -14.35 2.42
N SER A 24 -2.91 -13.73 2.90
CA SER A 24 -3.99 -14.41 3.63
C SER A 24 -5.27 -14.56 2.80
N SER A 25 -5.22 -14.21 1.52
CA SER A 25 -6.34 -14.35 0.59
C SER A 25 -6.22 -15.65 -0.20
N ASP A 26 -7.30 -16.03 -0.90
CA ASP A 26 -7.30 -17.14 -1.88
C ASP A 26 -6.41 -16.87 -3.11
N GLY A 27 -5.61 -15.80 -3.08
CA GLY A 27 -4.65 -15.41 -4.10
C GLY A 27 -5.03 -14.13 -4.83
N ILE A 28 -4.08 -13.64 -5.64
CA ILE A 28 -4.20 -12.38 -6.37
C ILE A 28 -5.40 -12.38 -7.34
N PHE A 29 -5.65 -13.50 -8.03
CA PHE A 29 -6.77 -13.63 -8.97
C PHE A 29 -8.12 -13.61 -8.26
N ALA A 30 -8.26 -14.35 -7.15
CA ALA A 30 -9.49 -14.36 -6.37
C ALA A 30 -9.83 -12.96 -5.83
N ILE A 31 -8.82 -12.18 -5.40
CA ILE A 31 -9.01 -10.77 -5.02
C ILE A 31 -9.56 -9.97 -6.22
N ALA A 32 -8.93 -10.08 -7.39
CA ALA A 32 -9.33 -9.31 -8.57
C ALA A 32 -10.76 -9.66 -9.02
N GLU A 33 -11.11 -10.95 -9.06
CA GLU A 33 -12.47 -11.41 -9.39
C GLU A 33 -13.51 -10.90 -8.38
N ARG A 34 -13.18 -10.94 -7.09
CA ARG A 34 -14.07 -10.43 -6.03
C ARG A 34 -14.31 -8.93 -6.20
N LEU A 35 -13.25 -8.16 -6.40
CA LEU A 35 -13.37 -6.71 -6.60
C LEU A 35 -14.17 -6.36 -7.86
N ALA A 36 -14.00 -7.12 -8.95
CA ALA A 36 -14.79 -6.96 -10.16
C ALA A 36 -16.29 -7.22 -9.92
N LYS A 37 -16.62 -8.33 -9.24
CA LYS A 37 -18.00 -8.69 -8.89
C LYS A 37 -18.66 -7.63 -7.99
N GLU A 38 -17.89 -7.02 -7.09
CA GLU A 38 -18.37 -6.00 -6.17
C GLU A 38 -18.36 -4.58 -6.77
N GLY A 39 -17.89 -4.40 -8.00
CA GLY A 39 -17.79 -3.08 -8.64
C GLY A 39 -16.84 -2.10 -7.91
N LYS A 40 -15.83 -2.62 -7.21
CA LYS A 40 -14.88 -1.83 -6.41
C LYS A 40 -13.65 -1.43 -7.22
N SER A 41 -12.96 -0.40 -6.78
CA SER A 41 -11.60 -0.05 -7.20
C SER A 41 -10.57 -0.41 -6.12
N ALA A 42 -9.29 -0.46 -6.48
CA ALA A 42 -8.21 -0.79 -5.55
C ALA A 42 -7.10 0.27 -5.50
N ILE A 43 -6.40 0.35 -4.36
CA ILE A 43 -5.10 1.01 -4.25
C ILE A 43 -4.06 -0.08 -4.01
N ILE A 44 -3.02 -0.13 -4.84
CA ILE A 44 -1.92 -1.08 -4.67
C ILE A 44 -0.89 -0.47 -3.75
N MET A 45 -0.83 -0.96 -2.51
CA MET A 45 0.18 -0.54 -1.53
C MET A 45 0.99 -1.77 -1.10
N THR A 46 2.18 -1.90 -1.68
CA THR A 46 3.17 -2.95 -1.44
C THR A 46 4.50 -2.32 -1.03
N ASP A 47 5.42 -3.12 -0.51
CA ASP A 47 6.72 -2.62 -0.12
C ASP A 47 7.54 -2.12 -1.31
N TRP A 48 8.54 -1.31 -0.98
CA TRP A 48 9.38 -0.48 -1.84
C TRP A 48 10.58 -1.29 -2.35
N ASP A 49 10.68 -2.54 -1.92
CA ASP A 49 11.74 -3.45 -2.24
C ASP A 49 11.44 -4.23 -3.54
N ARG A 50 12.36 -5.14 -3.89
CA ARG A 50 12.22 -5.97 -5.07
C ARG A 50 10.98 -6.88 -5.00
N LYS A 51 10.66 -7.45 -3.83
CA LYS A 51 9.53 -8.39 -3.67
C LYS A 51 8.20 -7.65 -3.79
N GLY A 52 8.06 -6.52 -3.12
CA GLY A 52 6.89 -5.66 -3.21
C GLY A 52 6.69 -5.08 -4.62
N GLY A 53 7.78 -4.79 -5.35
CA GLY A 53 7.72 -4.44 -6.77
C GLY A 53 7.20 -5.57 -7.66
N GLN A 54 7.65 -6.81 -7.43
CA GLN A 54 7.15 -7.99 -8.14
C GLN A 54 5.67 -8.24 -7.84
N LEU A 55 5.27 -8.17 -6.57
CA LEU A 55 3.88 -8.31 -6.17
C LEU A 55 2.99 -7.21 -6.76
N GLY A 56 3.45 -5.96 -6.74
CA GLY A 56 2.73 -4.84 -7.34
C GLY A 56 2.47 -5.08 -8.84
N ARG A 57 3.43 -5.63 -9.57
CA ARG A 57 3.24 -6.02 -10.98
C ARG A 57 2.19 -7.12 -11.16
N LEU A 58 2.21 -8.15 -10.32
CA LEU A 58 1.22 -9.23 -10.38
C LEU A 58 -0.20 -8.72 -10.09
N LEU A 59 -0.35 -7.84 -9.09
CA LEU A 59 -1.62 -7.19 -8.77
C LEU A 59 -2.14 -6.35 -9.93
N ARG A 60 -1.29 -5.50 -10.53
CA ARG A 60 -1.68 -4.71 -11.71
C ARG A 60 -2.20 -5.60 -12.84
N ASN A 61 -1.47 -6.66 -13.17
CA ASN A 61 -1.86 -7.56 -14.25
C ASN A 61 -3.21 -8.23 -13.98
N ALA A 62 -3.44 -8.72 -12.75
CA ALA A 62 -4.69 -9.37 -12.39
C ALA A 62 -5.88 -8.40 -12.37
N LEU A 63 -5.69 -7.19 -11.83
CA LEU A 63 -6.74 -6.16 -11.79
C LEU A 63 -7.09 -5.67 -13.20
N THR A 64 -6.08 -5.41 -14.05
CA THR A 64 -6.30 -5.07 -15.47
C THR A 64 -7.06 -6.18 -16.20
N ALA A 65 -6.66 -7.46 -16.02
CA ALA A 65 -7.32 -8.58 -16.68
C ALA A 65 -8.79 -8.76 -16.28
N ASN A 66 -9.17 -8.30 -15.09
CA ASN A 66 -10.54 -8.34 -14.57
C ASN A 66 -11.29 -7.00 -14.72
N ALA A 67 -10.74 -6.05 -15.49
CA ALA A 67 -11.31 -4.71 -15.66
C ALA A 67 -11.59 -3.95 -14.34
N VAL A 68 -10.79 -4.21 -13.30
CA VAL A 68 -10.90 -3.53 -12.00
C VAL A 68 -10.07 -2.25 -12.03
N PRO A 69 -10.66 -1.06 -11.80
CA PRO A 69 -9.90 0.19 -11.69
C PRO A 69 -8.95 0.15 -10.50
N TYR A 70 -7.72 0.66 -10.68
CA TYR A 70 -6.77 0.76 -9.57
C TYR A 70 -5.85 1.98 -9.66
N ASP A 71 -5.31 2.38 -8.51
CA ASP A 71 -4.25 3.38 -8.36
C ASP A 71 -2.97 2.71 -7.83
N ASP A 72 -1.89 2.78 -8.61
CA ASP A 72 -0.53 2.44 -8.18
C ASP A 72 0.40 3.66 -8.10
N VAL A 73 -0.05 4.82 -8.58
CA VAL A 73 0.69 6.08 -8.64
C VAL A 73 0.93 6.60 -7.23
N LEU A 74 -0.06 6.48 -6.33
CA LEU A 74 0.11 6.86 -4.93
C LEU A 74 1.31 6.12 -4.30
N ARG A 75 1.41 4.82 -4.55
CA ARG A 75 2.51 3.99 -4.05
C ARG A 75 3.84 4.36 -4.69
N GLN A 76 3.87 4.80 -5.96
CA GLN A 76 5.09 5.33 -6.59
C GLN A 76 5.51 6.68 -6.02
N ARG A 77 4.56 7.59 -5.77
CA ARG A 77 4.83 8.91 -5.17
C ARG A 77 5.37 8.78 -3.77
N LEU A 78 4.73 7.93 -2.96
CA LEU A 78 5.27 7.55 -1.66
C LEU A 78 6.68 7.00 -1.86
N ALA A 79 6.88 6.03 -2.78
CA ALA A 79 8.16 5.39 -3.09
C ALA A 79 9.33 6.38 -3.18
N VAL A 80 9.12 7.47 -3.91
CA VAL A 80 10.13 8.49 -4.16
C VAL A 80 10.53 9.21 -2.88
N ILE A 81 9.56 9.52 -2.02
CA ILE A 81 9.76 10.37 -0.83
C ILE A 81 10.36 9.55 0.32
N ALA A 82 9.79 8.39 0.63
CA ALA A 82 10.18 7.67 1.85
C ALA A 82 11.34 6.68 1.68
N LYS A 83 11.72 6.26 0.47
CA LYS A 83 12.74 5.20 0.28
C LYS A 83 14.12 5.54 0.84
N GLN A 84 14.39 6.83 1.08
CA GLN A 84 15.65 7.28 1.69
C GLN A 84 15.68 7.01 3.19
N ASP A 85 14.50 6.93 3.83
CA ASP A 85 14.35 6.84 5.28
C ASP A 85 13.84 5.48 5.73
N ILE A 86 12.96 4.86 4.95
CA ILE A 86 12.28 3.60 5.27
C ILE A 86 12.25 2.66 4.06
N LYS A 87 12.16 1.35 4.32
CA LYS A 87 12.20 0.30 3.28
C LYS A 87 10.83 -0.31 2.97
N ASP A 88 9.85 -0.11 3.85
CA ASP A 88 8.59 -0.83 3.89
C ASP A 88 7.42 0.08 4.28
N VAL A 89 6.21 -0.37 4.00
CA VAL A 89 4.96 0.34 4.31
C VAL A 89 4.69 0.36 5.82
N GLN A 90 5.07 -0.71 6.52
CA GLN A 90 4.90 -0.82 7.98
C GLN A 90 5.64 0.29 8.76
N SER A 91 6.71 0.87 8.20
CA SER A 91 7.48 1.95 8.82
C SER A 91 6.96 3.37 8.50
N LEU A 92 5.89 3.52 7.71
CA LEU A 92 5.34 4.85 7.41
C LEU A 92 4.93 5.67 8.66
N PRO A 93 4.33 5.08 9.72
CA PRO A 93 3.96 5.84 10.92
C PRO A 93 5.16 6.45 11.64
N SER A 94 6.28 5.74 11.72
CA SER A 94 7.49 6.25 12.39
C SER A 94 8.12 7.38 11.58
N LEU A 95 8.14 7.27 10.25
CA LEU A 95 8.57 8.36 9.38
C LEU A 95 7.69 9.60 9.55
N TYR A 96 6.37 9.42 9.49
CA TYR A 96 5.42 10.52 9.67
C TYR A 96 5.64 11.25 10.99
N SER A 97 5.72 10.50 12.09
CA SER A 97 5.97 11.05 13.43
C SER A 97 7.26 11.88 13.48
N ARG A 98 8.35 11.34 12.93
CA ARG A 98 9.64 12.05 12.88
C ARG A 98 9.56 13.35 12.08
N LEU A 99 8.96 13.32 10.89
CA LEU A 99 8.81 14.51 10.04
C LEU A 99 7.96 15.59 10.72
N VAL A 100 6.88 15.21 11.41
CA VAL A 100 6.06 16.15 12.18
C VAL A 100 6.87 16.80 13.30
N GLN A 101 7.64 16.01 14.05
CA GLN A 101 8.50 16.53 15.11
C GLN A 101 9.57 17.49 14.58
N GLU A 102 10.23 17.16 13.46
CA GLU A 102 11.22 18.04 12.83
C GLU A 102 10.64 19.37 12.39
N VAL A 103 9.43 19.38 11.81
CA VAL A 103 8.74 20.61 11.41
C VAL A 103 8.35 21.44 12.63
N GLN A 104 7.90 20.81 13.71
CA GLN A 104 7.54 21.50 14.96
C GLN A 104 8.76 22.11 15.65
N ALA A 105 9.88 21.39 15.71
CA ALA A 105 11.12 21.87 16.31
C ALA A 105 11.71 23.08 15.57
N ARG A 106 11.53 23.17 14.25
CA ARG A 106 11.98 24.31 13.43
C ARG A 106 11.09 25.55 13.55
N ARG A 107 9.90 25.43 14.15
CA ARG A 107 8.96 26.54 14.38
C ARG A 107 9.12 27.19 15.76
N LEU A 108 9.93 26.58 16.64
CA LEU A 108 10.35 27.11 17.93
C LEU A 108 11.69 27.83 17.75
#